data_AF-A0A8H5GXN6-F1
#
_entry.id   AF-A0A8H5GXN6-F1
#
_cell.length_a   1.000
_cell.length_b   1.000
_cell.length_c   1.000
_cell.angle_alpha   90.00
_cell.angle_beta   90.00
_cell.angle_gamma   90.00
#
_symmetry.space_group_name_H-M   'P 1'
#
loop_
_entity.id
_entity.type
_entity.pdbx_description
1 polymer ?
#
loop_
_entity_poly.entity_id
_entity_poly.type
_entity_poly.pdbx_seq_one_letter_code
_entity_poly.pdbx_strand_id
1 'polypeptide(L)'
;MKEQQTSMNQSSKDDRSDDQRKKDAELAERLSGLIEDANSKVAPLCNTIRKHIETMESKKEEDRDEQELIKQAKPPLEQGEKILNETHGAIKGADPPKSFEATPEEQRLAEALKVLIEEVGGTIDWARNKLDSFPKAKKNLGPLLDALGQPLTQIVGGVGMLLAGVLNLVGNLLKGLGLDGLFKSIVGATTYLNKGLDKIISSGLDLLGK
;
A
#
# COMPACT_ATOMS: atom_id res chain seq x y z
N MET A 1 29.91 36.62 -28.00
CA MET A 1 28.63 36.21 -28.64
C MET A 1 28.64 34.69 -28.70
N LYS A 2 27.57 34.04 -28.18
CA LYS A 2 27.04 32.66 -28.37
C LYS A 2 28.04 31.53 -28.65
N GLU A 3 28.08 30.46 -27.86
CA GLU A 3 27.18 29.29 -27.96
C GLU A 3 26.92 28.68 -26.54
N GLN A 4 25.75 28.85 -25.89
CA GLN A 4 24.53 28.02 -25.94
C GLN A 4 24.79 26.51 -26.13
N GLN A 5 24.95 25.76 -25.03
CA GLN A 5 23.90 24.96 -24.36
C GLN A 5 23.27 23.87 -25.24
N THR A 6 23.93 22.71 -25.27
CA THR A 6 23.31 21.44 -25.65
C THR A 6 22.54 20.90 -24.44
N SER A 7 21.24 21.21 -24.37
CA SER A 7 20.31 20.51 -23.49
C SER A 7 20.03 19.13 -24.09
N MET A 8 20.61 18.08 -23.52
CA MET A 8 20.25 16.70 -23.83
C MET A 8 18.90 16.40 -23.16
N ASN A 9 17.84 16.55 -23.94
CA ASN A 9 16.53 15.98 -23.69
C ASN A 9 16.63 14.45 -23.73
N GLN A 10 16.80 13.81 -22.57
CA GLN A 10 16.52 12.38 -22.42
C GLN A 10 15.01 12.22 -22.23
N SER A 11 14.23 12.32 -23.32
CA SER A 11 12.92 11.67 -23.33
C SER A 11 13.16 10.18 -23.53
N SER A 12 12.99 9.40 -22.48
CA SER A 12 12.81 7.96 -22.56
C SER A 12 11.74 7.66 -23.63
N LYS A 13 12.12 6.87 -24.62
CA LYS A 13 11.16 6.40 -25.63
C LYS A 13 10.27 5.36 -24.96
N ASP A 14 9.00 5.70 -24.84
CA ASP A 14 7.95 4.76 -24.51
C ASP A 14 7.83 3.73 -25.64
N ASP A 15 8.36 2.52 -25.42
CA ASP A 15 8.34 1.40 -26.39
C ASP A 15 7.00 0.64 -26.39
N ARG A 16 5.96 1.12 -25.68
CA ARG A 16 4.64 0.48 -25.61
C ARG A 16 3.88 0.63 -26.94
N SER A 17 3.13 -0.39 -27.32
CA SER A 17 2.10 -0.22 -28.36
C SER A 17 0.93 0.60 -27.83
N ASP A 18 0.20 1.28 -28.72
CA ASP A 18 -1.01 2.02 -28.34
C ASP A 18 -2.06 1.14 -27.64
N ASP A 19 -2.15 -0.14 -28.04
CA ASP A 19 -3.02 -1.14 -27.40
C ASP A 19 -2.60 -1.46 -25.96
N GLN A 20 -1.29 -1.51 -25.68
CA GLN A 20 -0.77 -1.73 -24.32
C GLN A 20 -1.07 -0.51 -23.45
N ARG A 21 -0.82 0.70 -23.96
CA ARG A 21 -1.09 1.95 -23.24
C ARG A 21 -2.57 2.08 -22.87
N LYS A 22 -3.46 1.69 -23.79
CA LYS A 22 -4.91 1.71 -23.54
C LYS A 22 -5.33 0.71 -22.45
N LYS A 23 -4.81 -0.52 -22.50
CA LYS A 23 -5.11 -1.54 -21.48
C LYS A 23 -4.59 -1.15 -20.09
N ASP A 24 -3.40 -0.56 -20.04
CA ASP A 24 -2.80 -0.08 -18.79
C ASP A 24 -3.61 1.06 -18.19
N ALA A 25 -4.07 2.01 -19.02
CA ALA A 25 -4.93 3.11 -18.60
C ALA A 25 -6.30 2.61 -18.09
N GLU A 26 -6.95 1.69 -18.81
CA GLU A 26 -8.22 1.08 -18.39
C GLU A 26 -8.06 0.30 -17.06
N LEU A 27 -6.94 -0.39 -16.89
CA LEU A 27 -6.62 -1.07 -15.63
C LEU A 27 -6.40 -0.06 -14.51
N ALA A 28 -5.57 0.96 -14.73
CA ALA A 28 -5.28 1.97 -13.73
C ALA A 28 -6.54 2.71 -13.27
N GLU A 29 -7.43 3.04 -14.20
CA GLU A 29 -8.73 3.65 -13.92
C GLU A 29 -9.61 2.76 -13.04
N ARG A 30 -9.73 1.47 -13.39
CA ARG A 30 -10.48 0.49 -12.60
C ARG A 30 -9.90 0.33 -11.19
N LEU A 31 -8.58 0.18 -11.07
CA LEU A 31 -7.91 0.00 -9.79
C LEU A 31 -8.06 1.26 -8.91
N SER A 32 -7.97 2.45 -9.51
CA SER A 32 -8.17 3.72 -8.81
C SER A 32 -9.56 3.76 -8.18
N GLY A 33 -10.60 3.42 -8.94
CA GLY A 33 -11.98 3.39 -8.43
C GLY A 33 -12.15 2.43 -7.25
N LEU A 34 -11.54 1.24 -7.29
CA LEU A 34 -11.60 0.28 -6.18
C LEU A 34 -10.91 0.80 -4.91
N ILE A 35 -9.76 1.47 -5.06
CA ILE A 35 -8.99 1.98 -3.92
C ILE A 35 -9.63 3.24 -3.35
N GLU A 36 -10.20 4.11 -4.18
CA GLU A 36 -10.96 5.27 -3.72
C GLU A 36 -12.23 4.87 -2.96
N ASP A 37 -12.96 3.87 -3.43
CA ASP A 37 -14.09 3.31 -2.69
C ASP A 37 -13.64 2.74 -1.33
N ALA A 38 -12.52 2.01 -1.30
CA ALA A 38 -11.93 1.53 -0.06
C ALA A 38 -11.57 2.69 0.88
N ASN A 39 -10.87 3.72 0.38
CA ASN A 39 -10.50 4.93 1.12
C ASN A 39 -11.71 5.59 1.79
N SER A 40 -12.80 5.76 1.05
CA SER A 40 -14.03 6.38 1.56
C SER A 40 -14.62 5.64 2.76
N LYS A 41 -14.38 4.33 2.86
CA LYS A 41 -14.89 3.46 3.92
C LYS A 41 -13.91 3.31 5.08
N VAL A 42 -12.61 3.19 4.81
CA VAL A 42 -11.60 2.95 5.85
C VAL A 42 -11.13 4.22 6.56
N ALA A 43 -11.13 5.38 5.90
CA ALA A 43 -10.70 6.63 6.53
C ALA A 43 -11.57 7.02 7.76
N PRO A 44 -12.92 6.92 7.72
CA PRO A 44 -13.73 7.13 8.91
C PRO A 44 -13.44 6.14 10.06
N LEU A 45 -13.08 4.89 9.73
CA LEU A 45 -12.71 3.87 10.71
C LEU A 45 -11.36 4.21 11.36
N CYS A 46 -10.38 4.63 10.55
CA CYS A 46 -9.08 5.11 11.02
C CYS A 46 -9.22 6.29 11.98
N ASN A 47 -10.06 7.27 11.62
CA ASN A 47 -10.37 8.40 12.50
C ASN A 47 -11.04 7.95 13.82
N THR A 48 -11.94 6.97 13.74
CA THR A 48 -12.60 6.41 14.93
C THR A 48 -11.60 5.73 15.86
N ILE A 49 -10.69 4.92 15.32
CA ILE A 49 -9.59 4.28 16.07
C ILE A 49 -8.73 5.34 16.77
N ARG A 50 -8.30 6.38 16.03
CA ARG A 50 -7.50 7.49 16.59
C ARG A 50 -8.21 8.15 17.76
N LYS A 51 -9.49 8.50 17.60
CA LYS A 51 -10.30 9.13 18.65
C LYS A 51 -10.41 8.27 19.90
N HIS A 52 -10.59 6.96 19.78
CA HIS A 52 -10.67 6.07 20.95
C HIS A 52 -9.35 6.05 21.73
N ILE A 53 -8.21 6.00 21.03
CA ILE A 53 -6.88 6.03 21.64
C ILE A 53 -6.61 7.40 22.28
N GLU A 54 -6.86 8.50 21.57
CA GLU A 54 -6.69 9.87 22.10
C GLU A 54 -7.56 10.12 23.33
N THR A 55 -8.81 9.65 23.30
CA THR A 55 -9.71 9.75 24.45
C THR A 55 -9.14 9.00 25.65
N MET A 56 -8.57 7.81 25.45
CA MET A 56 -7.91 7.07 26.52
C MET A 56 -6.67 7.79 27.06
N GLU A 57 -5.82 8.33 26.19
CA GLU A 57 -4.63 9.08 26.58
C GLU A 57 -4.96 10.35 27.38
N SER A 58 -6.05 11.02 27.04
CA SER A 58 -6.48 12.26 27.69
C SER A 58 -6.95 12.08 29.14
N LYS A 59 -7.29 10.83 29.54
CA LYS A 59 -7.68 10.52 30.92
C LYS A 59 -6.47 10.47 31.85
N LYS A 60 -6.71 10.79 33.13
CA LYS A 60 -5.75 10.54 34.21
C LYS A 60 -5.42 9.06 34.29
N GLU A 61 -4.19 8.71 34.65
CA GLU A 61 -3.68 7.33 34.66
C GLU A 61 -4.58 6.36 35.44
N GLU A 62 -5.09 6.79 36.60
CA GLU A 62 -6.02 6.05 37.46
C GLU A 62 -7.39 5.78 36.83
N ASP A 63 -7.81 6.61 35.87
CA ASP A 63 -9.11 6.51 35.17
C ASP A 63 -8.99 5.79 33.81
N ARG A 64 -7.78 5.33 33.43
CA ARG A 64 -7.55 4.67 32.15
C ARG A 64 -8.02 3.23 32.19
N ASP A 65 -9.04 2.93 31.39
CA ASP A 65 -9.59 1.59 31.25
C ASP A 65 -9.18 0.96 29.92
N GLU A 66 -8.06 0.22 29.93
CA GLU A 66 -7.58 -0.49 28.74
C GLU A 66 -8.59 -1.50 28.17
N GLN A 67 -9.49 -2.08 28.98
CA GLN A 67 -10.52 -3.00 28.48
C GLN A 67 -11.56 -2.27 27.64
N GLU A 68 -11.97 -1.08 28.09
CA GLU A 68 -12.89 -0.24 27.32
C GLU A 68 -12.24 0.24 26.02
N LEU A 69 -10.95 0.62 26.01
CA LEU A 69 -10.23 0.93 24.78
C LEU A 69 -10.24 -0.27 23.81
N ILE A 70 -9.94 -1.47 24.30
CA ILE A 70 -9.96 -2.68 23.46
C ILE A 70 -11.35 -2.89 22.84
N LYS A 71 -12.41 -2.79 23.67
CA LYS A 71 -13.79 -2.98 23.23
C LYS A 71 -14.23 -1.97 22.17
N GLN A 72 -13.76 -0.72 22.28
CA GLN A 72 -14.11 0.35 21.33
C GLN A 72 -13.29 0.29 20.04
N ALA A 73 -11.98 0.02 20.13
CA ALA A 73 -11.09 0.05 18.97
C ALA A 73 -11.15 -1.24 18.12
N LYS A 74 -11.52 -2.38 18.71
CA LYS A 74 -11.56 -3.66 18.00
C LYS A 74 -12.55 -3.69 16.82
N PRO A 75 -13.83 -3.28 16.96
CA PRO A 75 -14.77 -3.32 15.84
C PRO A 75 -14.34 -2.53 14.59
N PRO A 76 -13.87 -1.27 14.67
CA PRO A 76 -13.42 -0.55 13.47
C PRO A 76 -12.13 -1.13 12.87
N LEU A 77 -11.26 -1.77 13.67
CA LEU A 77 -10.09 -2.49 13.14
C LEU A 77 -10.50 -3.72 12.31
N GLU A 78 -11.39 -4.56 12.85
CA GLU A 78 -11.91 -5.75 12.14
C GLU A 78 -12.69 -5.36 10.88
N GLN A 79 -13.48 -4.29 10.95
CA GLN A 79 -14.20 -3.77 9.79
C GLN A 79 -13.23 -3.22 8.73
N GLY A 80 -12.19 -2.50 9.13
CA GLY A 80 -11.14 -2.03 8.24
C GLY A 80 -10.43 -3.18 7.53
N GLU A 81 -10.05 -4.22 8.29
CA GLU A 81 -9.41 -5.42 7.75
C GLU A 81 -10.30 -6.11 6.70
N LYS A 82 -11.60 -6.26 7.00
CA LYS A 82 -12.56 -6.85 6.07
C LYS A 82 -12.63 -6.07 4.75
N ILE A 83 -12.73 -4.75 4.81
CA ILE A 83 -12.78 -3.89 3.61
C ILE A 83 -11.51 -4.07 2.78
N LEU A 84 -10.33 -3.99 3.42
CA LEU A 84 -9.06 -4.12 2.69
C LEU A 84 -8.89 -5.51 2.07
N ASN A 85 -9.35 -6.57 2.73
CA ASN A 85 -9.33 -7.92 2.16
C ASN A 85 -10.26 -8.05 0.94
N GLU A 86 -11.46 -7.46 0.99
CA GLU A 86 -12.38 -7.41 -0.15
C GLU A 86 -11.77 -6.62 -1.33
N THR A 87 -11.17 -5.46 -1.06
CA THR A 87 -10.45 -4.66 -2.05
C THR A 87 -9.28 -5.43 -2.66
N HIS A 88 -8.45 -6.08 -1.85
CA HIS A 88 -7.36 -6.92 -2.34
C HIS A 88 -7.88 -8.06 -3.23
N GLY A 89 -8.96 -8.72 -2.83
CA GLY A 89 -9.61 -9.76 -3.64
C GLY A 89 -10.06 -9.24 -5.01
N ALA A 90 -10.62 -8.03 -5.07
CA ALA A 90 -11.04 -7.38 -6.31
C ALA A 90 -9.85 -6.99 -7.22
N ILE A 91 -8.68 -6.69 -6.63
CA ILE A 91 -7.43 -6.37 -7.35
C ILE A 91 -6.77 -7.63 -7.92
N LYS A 92 -6.77 -8.76 -7.18
CA LYS A 92 -6.11 -10.02 -7.56
C LYS A 92 -6.65 -10.68 -8.85
N GLY A 93 -7.76 -10.18 -9.38
CA GLY A 93 -8.34 -10.65 -10.65
C GLY A 93 -7.86 -9.90 -11.90
N ALA A 94 -6.86 -9.02 -11.80
CA ALA A 94 -6.34 -8.26 -12.92
C ALA A 94 -5.02 -8.85 -13.47
N ASP A 95 -4.88 -8.89 -14.79
CA ASP A 95 -3.66 -9.34 -15.45
C ASP A 95 -2.52 -8.31 -15.29
N PRO A 96 -1.26 -8.74 -15.08
CA PRO A 96 -0.12 -7.84 -14.88
C PRO A 96 0.30 -7.13 -16.18
N PRO A 97 0.33 -5.78 -16.19
CA PRO A 97 0.95 -5.05 -17.27
C PRO A 97 2.47 -4.97 -17.15
N LYS A 98 3.09 -4.45 -18.22
CA LYS A 98 4.54 -4.32 -18.39
C LYS A 98 4.92 -2.85 -18.63
N SER A 99 4.49 -1.94 -17.76
CA SER A 99 4.69 -0.49 -17.92
C SER A 99 5.62 0.11 -16.88
N PHE A 100 6.46 1.05 -17.33
CA PHE A 100 7.47 1.74 -16.51
C PHE A 100 7.32 3.28 -16.48
N GLU A 101 6.34 3.87 -17.19
CA GLU A 101 6.11 5.34 -17.23
C GLU A 101 4.67 5.73 -16.91
N ALA A 102 4.51 6.65 -15.95
CA ALA A 102 3.24 7.08 -15.35
C ALA A 102 2.33 7.91 -16.29
N THR A 103 1.23 7.33 -16.74
CA THR A 103 0.10 8.04 -17.39
C THR A 103 -0.73 8.83 -16.38
N PRO A 104 -1.63 9.75 -16.80
CA PRO A 104 -2.56 10.43 -15.89
C PRO A 104 -3.38 9.47 -15.02
N GLU A 105 -3.81 8.33 -15.57
CA GLU A 105 -4.56 7.29 -14.86
C GLU A 105 -3.68 6.60 -13.81
N GLU A 106 -2.42 6.32 -14.12
CA GLU A 106 -1.45 5.78 -13.15
C GLU A 106 -1.10 6.79 -12.05
N GLN A 107 -1.11 8.10 -12.35
CA GLN A 107 -0.95 9.15 -11.34
C GLN A 107 -2.14 9.20 -10.39
N ARG A 108 -3.38 9.10 -10.90
CA ARG A 108 -4.58 9.00 -10.06
C ARG A 108 -4.53 7.76 -9.17
N LEU A 109 -4.12 6.63 -9.72
CA LEU A 109 -3.95 5.39 -8.96
C LEU A 109 -2.91 5.54 -7.84
N ALA A 110 -1.79 6.21 -8.14
CA ALA A 110 -0.77 6.50 -7.14
C ALA A 110 -1.31 7.40 -6.01
N GLU A 111 -2.12 8.42 -6.33
CA GLU A 111 -2.75 9.27 -5.31
C GLU A 111 -3.77 8.50 -4.48
N ALA A 112 -4.58 7.64 -5.10
CA ALA A 112 -5.52 6.78 -4.38
C ALA A 112 -4.80 5.84 -3.40
N LEU A 113 -3.68 5.22 -3.83
CA LEU A 113 -2.83 4.40 -2.97
C LEU A 113 -2.18 5.21 -1.85
N LYS A 114 -1.72 6.43 -2.15
CA LYS A 114 -1.14 7.33 -1.17
C LYS A 114 -2.12 7.61 -0.04
N VAL A 115 -3.35 7.99 -0.36
CA VAL A 115 -4.40 8.23 0.65
C VAL A 115 -4.61 6.97 1.50
N LEU A 116 -4.67 5.79 0.88
CA LEU A 116 -4.85 4.53 1.61
C LEU A 116 -3.70 4.25 2.58
N ILE A 117 -2.47 4.49 2.14
CA ILE A 117 -1.23 4.32 2.92
C ILE A 117 -1.17 5.33 4.07
N GLU A 118 -1.49 6.60 3.81
CA GLU A 118 -1.50 7.67 4.81
C GLU A 118 -2.56 7.42 5.88
N GLU A 119 -3.77 7.06 5.47
CA GLU A 119 -4.88 6.82 6.38
C GLU A 119 -4.66 5.52 7.18
N VAL A 120 -4.47 4.38 6.50
CA VAL A 120 -4.39 3.07 7.16
C VAL A 120 -3.00 2.87 7.77
N GLY A 121 -1.95 2.98 6.95
CA GLY A 121 -0.57 2.77 7.40
C GLY A 121 -0.16 3.79 8.46
N GLY A 122 -0.47 5.07 8.23
CA GLY A 122 -0.23 6.12 9.21
C GLY A 122 -0.98 5.90 10.53
N THR A 123 -2.24 5.41 10.47
CA THR A 123 -2.98 5.06 11.70
C THR A 123 -2.38 3.87 12.43
N ILE A 124 -1.95 2.84 11.71
CA ILE A 124 -1.33 1.65 12.32
C ILE A 124 -0.08 2.04 13.10
N ASP A 125 0.83 2.78 12.46
CA ASP A 125 2.11 3.14 13.07
C ASP A 125 1.91 4.13 14.23
N TRP A 126 1.03 5.12 14.05
CA TRP A 126 0.64 6.02 15.14
C TRP A 126 0.02 5.25 16.32
N ALA A 127 -0.92 4.34 16.07
CA ALA A 127 -1.61 3.58 17.10
C ALA A 127 -0.64 2.67 17.86
N ARG A 128 0.28 1.99 17.17
CA ARG A 128 1.32 1.16 17.82
C ARG A 128 2.15 1.98 18.80
N ASN A 129 2.61 3.16 18.38
CA ASN A 129 3.39 4.05 19.23
C ASN A 129 2.60 4.52 20.47
N LYS A 130 1.31 4.85 20.31
CA LYS A 130 0.46 5.24 21.44
C LYS A 130 0.17 4.10 22.40
N LEU A 131 -0.04 2.90 21.87
CA LEU A 131 -0.31 1.70 22.66
C LEU A 131 0.88 1.24 23.51
N ASP A 132 2.09 1.77 23.30
CA ASP A 132 3.24 1.49 24.20
C ASP A 132 2.97 1.91 25.65
N SER A 133 2.09 2.89 25.87
CA SER A 133 1.64 3.32 27.20
C SER A 133 0.51 2.45 27.77
N PHE A 134 0.00 1.47 27.02
CA PHE A 134 -1.16 0.63 27.35
C PHE A 134 -0.85 -0.86 27.12
N PRO A 135 -0.13 -1.54 28.05
CA PRO A 135 0.38 -2.89 27.82
C PRO A 135 -0.69 -3.95 27.49
N LYS A 136 -1.86 -3.89 28.13
CA LYS A 136 -2.97 -4.82 27.86
C LYS A 136 -3.63 -4.51 26.54
N ALA A 137 -3.87 -3.23 26.24
CA ALA A 137 -4.43 -2.81 24.96
C ALA A 137 -3.49 -3.17 23.81
N LYS A 138 -2.18 -2.91 23.95
CA LYS A 138 -1.15 -3.31 22.99
C LYS A 138 -1.18 -4.81 22.70
N LYS A 139 -1.27 -5.65 23.73
CA LYS A 139 -1.33 -7.11 23.56
C LYS A 139 -2.56 -7.59 22.76
N ASN A 140 -3.68 -6.89 22.87
CA ASN A 140 -4.95 -7.28 22.23
C ASN A 140 -5.16 -6.62 20.86
N LEU A 141 -4.84 -5.33 20.74
CA LEU A 141 -5.04 -4.54 19.53
C LEU A 141 -3.84 -4.63 18.57
N GLY A 142 -2.64 -4.90 19.08
CA GLY A 142 -1.43 -5.09 18.25
C GLY A 142 -1.63 -6.11 17.13
N PRO A 143 -2.09 -7.34 17.44
CA PRO A 143 -2.39 -8.34 16.40
C PRO A 143 -3.46 -7.90 15.39
N LEU A 144 -4.43 -7.08 15.80
CA LEU A 144 -5.45 -6.54 14.88
C LEU A 144 -4.89 -5.44 13.98
N LEU A 145 -3.98 -4.61 14.49
CA LEU A 145 -3.24 -3.63 13.70
C LEU A 145 -2.32 -4.34 12.68
N ASP A 146 -1.70 -5.45 13.06
CA ASP A 146 -0.92 -6.31 12.16
C ASP A 146 -1.81 -6.92 11.07
N ALA A 147 -2.98 -7.46 11.47
CA ALA A 147 -3.95 -8.04 10.55
C ALA A 147 -4.51 -7.02 9.56
N LEU A 148 -4.71 -5.76 9.98
CA LEU A 148 -5.08 -4.64 9.10
C LEU A 148 -3.96 -4.25 8.13
N GLY A 149 -2.69 -4.30 8.59
CA GLY A 149 -1.52 -3.94 7.78
C GLY A 149 -1.19 -4.95 6.68
N GLN A 150 -1.55 -6.22 6.86
CA GLN A 150 -1.30 -7.27 5.87
C GLN A 150 -2.02 -7.01 4.52
N PRO A 151 -3.35 -6.82 4.45
CA PRO A 151 -4.03 -6.54 3.19
C PRO A 151 -3.62 -5.19 2.60
N LEU A 152 -3.27 -4.18 3.41
CA LEU A 152 -2.66 -2.94 2.91
C LEU A 152 -1.38 -3.23 2.11
N THR A 153 -0.47 -4.01 2.68
CA THR A 153 0.78 -4.41 2.01
C THR A 153 0.51 -5.19 0.73
N GLN A 154 -0.49 -6.07 0.74
CA GLN A 154 -0.89 -6.87 -0.42
C GLN A 154 -1.52 -6.02 -1.52
N ILE A 155 -2.35 -5.03 -1.19
CA ILE A 155 -2.91 -4.07 -2.15
C ILE A 155 -1.78 -3.29 -2.81
N VAL A 156 -0.89 -2.68 -2.03
CA VAL A 156 0.20 -1.86 -2.58
C VAL A 156 1.16 -2.72 -3.42
N GLY A 157 1.53 -3.89 -2.92
CA GLY A 157 2.40 -4.82 -3.65
C GLY A 157 1.74 -5.38 -4.91
N GLY A 158 0.45 -5.72 -4.85
CA GLY A 158 -0.34 -6.17 -5.99
C GLY A 158 -0.39 -5.10 -7.08
N VAL A 159 -0.79 -3.87 -6.73
CA VAL A 159 -0.84 -2.77 -7.69
C VAL A 159 0.56 -2.43 -8.22
N GLY A 160 1.59 -2.42 -7.38
CA GLY A 160 2.95 -2.14 -7.81
C GLY A 160 3.54 -3.21 -8.73
N MET A 161 3.10 -4.47 -8.60
CA MET A 161 3.44 -5.55 -9.54
C MET A 161 2.69 -5.41 -10.86
N LEU A 162 1.43 -4.96 -10.81
CA LEU A 162 0.68 -4.67 -12.02
C LEU A 162 1.34 -3.50 -12.76
N LEU A 163 1.49 -2.34 -12.10
CA LEU A 163 1.93 -1.09 -12.73
C LEU A 163 3.23 -0.59 -12.08
N ALA A 164 4.38 -0.91 -12.68
CA ALA A 164 5.69 -0.56 -12.10
C ALA A 164 5.92 0.97 -12.02
N GLY A 165 5.28 1.74 -12.91
CA GLY A 165 5.25 3.21 -12.83
C GLY A 165 4.64 3.72 -11.51
N VAL A 166 3.59 3.07 -11.02
CA VAL A 166 2.94 3.39 -9.73
C VAL A 166 3.83 3.04 -8.55
N LEU A 167 4.58 1.94 -8.62
CA LEU A 167 5.47 1.52 -7.54
C LEU A 167 6.58 2.54 -7.27
N ASN A 168 7.12 3.18 -8.30
CA ASN A 168 8.13 4.24 -8.12
C ASN A 168 7.54 5.47 -7.40
N LEU A 169 6.32 5.89 -7.76
CA LEU A 169 5.63 7.00 -7.11
C LEU A 169 5.35 6.67 -5.64
N VAL A 170 4.75 5.51 -5.39
CA VAL A 170 4.43 5.04 -4.04
C VAL A 170 5.70 4.81 -3.20
N GLY A 171 6.78 4.33 -3.81
CA GLY A 171 8.06 4.14 -3.14
C GLY A 171 8.69 5.44 -2.62
N ASN A 172 8.56 6.53 -3.38
CA ASN A 172 9.00 7.86 -2.95
C ASN A 172 8.10 8.42 -1.83
N LEU A 173 6.79 8.15 -1.89
CA LEU A 173 5.84 8.54 -0.85
C LEU A 173 6.10 7.82 0.46
N LEU A 174 6.26 6.50 0.44
CA LEU A 174 6.53 5.69 1.63
C LEU A 174 7.80 6.15 2.37
N LYS A 175 8.85 6.51 1.63
CA LYS A 175 10.07 7.12 2.18
C LYS A 175 9.81 8.48 2.81
N GLY A 176 8.99 9.32 2.18
CA GLY A 176 8.61 10.64 2.70
C GLY A 176 7.78 10.57 3.99
N LEU A 177 6.98 9.51 4.15
CA LEU A 177 6.12 9.29 5.32
C LEU A 177 6.80 8.53 6.47
N GLY A 178 8.04 8.06 6.28
CA GLY A 178 8.75 7.24 7.28
C GLY A 178 8.21 5.81 7.41
N LEU A 179 7.43 5.33 6.44
CA LEU A 179 6.83 3.98 6.42
C LEU A 179 7.82 2.93 5.88
N ASP A 180 9.06 2.95 6.39
CA ASP A 180 10.17 2.11 5.90
C ASP A 180 9.88 0.60 6.00
N GLY A 181 9.11 0.20 7.02
CA GLY A 181 8.70 -1.20 7.21
C GLY A 181 7.75 -1.70 6.12
N LEU A 182 6.79 -0.85 5.72
CA LEU A 182 5.86 -1.15 4.63
C LEU A 182 6.60 -1.19 3.29
N PHE A 183 7.46 -0.20 3.03
CA PHE A 183 8.30 -0.16 1.83
C PHE A 183 9.18 -1.42 1.69
N LYS A 184 9.88 -1.81 2.77
CA LYS A 184 10.71 -3.04 2.77
C LYS A 184 9.88 -4.31 2.56
N SER A 185 8.67 -4.37 3.11
CA SER A 185 7.78 -5.52 2.94
C SER A 185 7.33 -5.67 1.49
N ILE A 186 6.97 -4.56 0.83
CA ILE A 186 6.56 -4.53 -0.59
C ILE A 186 7.75 -4.85 -1.51
N VAL A 187 8.86 -4.13 -1.37
CA VAL A 187 10.06 -4.32 -2.22
C VAL A 187 10.67 -5.69 -2.00
N GLY A 188 10.66 -6.19 -0.75
CA GLY A 188 11.08 -7.54 -0.43
C GLY A 188 10.24 -8.56 -1.19
N ALA A 189 8.90 -8.50 -1.06
CA ALA A 189 7.99 -9.43 -1.71
C ALA A 189 8.19 -9.47 -3.25
N THR A 190 8.29 -8.31 -3.91
CA THR A 190 8.50 -8.25 -5.37
C THR A 190 9.88 -8.74 -5.79
N THR A 191 10.94 -8.43 -5.03
CA THR A 191 12.31 -8.87 -5.33
C THR A 191 12.48 -10.39 -5.15
N TYR A 192 11.88 -10.98 -4.12
CA TYR A 192 11.91 -12.43 -3.91
C TYR A 192 11.15 -13.19 -5.00
N LEU A 193 10.02 -12.66 -5.46
CA LEU A 193 9.24 -13.26 -6.55
C LEU A 193 10.00 -13.26 -7.88
N ASN A 194 10.64 -12.15 -8.25
CA ASN A 194 11.44 -12.07 -9.48
C ASN A 194 12.63 -13.03 -9.46
N LYS A 195 13.36 -13.13 -8.34
CA LYS A 195 14.45 -14.10 -8.18
C LYS A 195 13.98 -15.56 -8.19
N GLY A 196 12.77 -15.82 -7.68
CA GLY A 196 12.15 -17.16 -7.71
C GLY A 196 11.77 -17.59 -9.11
N LEU A 197 11.20 -16.68 -9.91
CA LEU A 197 10.88 -16.88 -11.32
C LEU A 197 12.14 -17.12 -12.17
N ASP A 198 13.19 -16.29 -12.01
CA ASP A 198 14.46 -16.48 -12.73
C ASP A 198 15.09 -17.85 -12.42
N LYS A 199 15.01 -18.28 -11.16
CA LYS A 199 15.56 -19.58 -10.73
C LYS A 199 14.77 -20.74 -11.34
N ILE A 200 13.43 -20.67 -11.35
CA ILE A 200 12.58 -21.71 -11.96
C ILE A 200 12.74 -21.75 -13.48
N ILE A 201 12.83 -20.59 -14.15
CA ILE A 201 13.04 -20.50 -15.60
C ILE A 201 14.42 -21.03 -15.96
N SER A 202 15.47 -20.69 -15.21
CA SER A 202 16.82 -21.23 -15.43
C SER A 202 16.88 -22.74 -15.21
N SER A 203 16.23 -23.26 -14.16
CA SER A 203 16.17 -24.70 -13.89
C SER A 203 15.26 -25.47 -14.88
N GLY A 204 14.23 -24.83 -15.43
CA GLY A 204 13.36 -25.41 -16.45
C GLY A 204 13.99 -25.46 -17.84
N LEU A 205 14.81 -24.47 -18.22
CA LEU A 205 15.60 -24.51 -19.45
C LEU A 205 16.68 -25.62 -19.43
N ASP A 206 17.30 -25.87 -18.27
CA ASP A 206 18.26 -26.98 -18.11
C ASP A 206 17.63 -28.38 -18.27
N LEU A 207 16.30 -28.49 -18.12
CA LEU A 207 15.55 -29.75 -18.27
C LEU A 207 15.03 -30.00 -19.69
N LEU A 208 14.93 -28.96 -20.54
CA LEU A 208 14.53 -29.08 -21.95
C LEU A 208 15.73 -29.16 -22.93
N GLY A 209 16.94 -28.99 -22.41
CA GLY A 209 18.20 -29.07 -23.16
C GLY A 209 18.93 -30.42 -23.12
N LYS A 210 18.24 -31.53 -22.79
CA LYS A 210 18.77 -32.90 -22.84
C LYS A 210 17.89 -33.81 -23.67
#